data_AF-A0A5J4XA26-F1
#
_entry.id   AF-A0A5J4XA26-F1
#
_cell.length_a   1.000
_cell.length_b   1.000
_cell.length_c   1.000
_cell.angle_alpha   90.00
_cell.angle_beta   90.00
_cell.angle_gamma   90.00
#
_symmetry.space_group_name_H-M   'P 1'
#
loop_
_entity.id
_entity.type
_entity.pdbx_description
1 polymer ?
#
loop_
_entity_poly.entity_id
_entity_poly.type
_entity_poly.pdbx_seq_one_letter_code
_entity_poly.pdbx_strand_id
1 'polypeptide(L)'
;MSREVNSEQTDVRMLLSCRVHIGNKNANPRMTPYIATRQKTDEYIINLRMTLEKIKFAARIIAGIENPADVCVVSGRVYGQRAILKYAKYTGATAMSTKFTPGTFTNQIQKRYVEPRLLIVTDPVTIPGNNKGMTIL
;
A
#
# COMPACT_ATOMS: atom_id res chain seq x y z
N MET A 1 13.32 24.88 -24.48
CA MET A 1 13.69 23.73 -23.65
C MET A 1 13.56 24.13 -22.18
N SER A 2 12.33 24.20 -21.67
CA SER A 2 12.06 24.54 -20.27
C SER A 2 12.62 23.43 -19.37
N ARG A 3 13.40 23.81 -18.36
CA ARG A 3 13.96 22.89 -17.37
C ARG A 3 12.80 22.25 -16.60
N GLU A 4 12.39 21.06 -17.02
CA GLU A 4 11.55 20.18 -16.22
C GLU A 4 12.31 19.91 -14.92
N VAL A 5 11.76 20.39 -13.80
CA VAL A 5 12.17 19.89 -12.49
C VAL A 5 11.92 18.38 -12.55
N ASN A 6 12.99 17.59 -12.54
CA ASN A 6 12.94 16.15 -12.71
C ASN A 6 11.90 15.58 -11.74
N SER A 7 10.75 15.11 -12.26
CA SER A 7 9.54 14.80 -11.47
C SER A 7 9.86 13.81 -10.34
N GLU A 8 10.77 12.88 -10.61
CA GLU A 8 11.27 11.92 -9.63
C GLU A 8 11.97 12.56 -8.43
N GLN A 9 12.72 13.65 -8.63
CA GLN A 9 13.37 14.35 -7.52
C GLN A 9 12.35 15.02 -6.60
N THR A 10 11.24 15.50 -7.18
CA THR A 10 10.14 16.08 -6.41
C THR A 10 9.44 15.02 -5.58
N ASP A 11 9.12 13.87 -6.18
CA ASP A 11 8.50 12.73 -5.50
C ASP A 11 9.38 12.19 -4.36
N VAL A 12 10.68 12.03 -4.61
CA VAL A 12 11.65 11.58 -3.59
C VAL A 12 11.73 12.59 -2.45
N ARG A 13 11.70 13.90 -2.74
CA ARG A 13 11.69 14.94 -1.71
C ARG A 13 10.42 14.87 -0.84
N MET A 14 9.26 14.61 -1.44
CA MET A 14 8.02 14.39 -0.68
C MET A 14 8.12 13.14 0.21
N LEU A 15 8.60 12.01 -0.32
CA LEU A 15 8.80 10.78 0.46
C LEU A 15 9.78 10.97 1.62
N LEU A 16 10.86 11.72 1.39
CA LEU A 16 11.83 12.07 2.42
C LEU A 16 11.19 12.92 3.53
N SER A 17 10.39 13.92 3.15
CA SER A 17 9.68 14.81 4.09
C SER A 17 8.68 14.04 4.95
N CYS A 18 8.00 13.04 4.37
CA CYS A 18 7.08 12.14 5.06
C CYS A 18 7.78 11.05 5.90
N ARG A 19 9.12 11.04 5.98
CA ARG A 19 9.92 10.05 6.74
C ARG A 19 9.68 8.59 6.34
N VAL A 20 9.30 8.33 5.09
CA VAL A 20 9.02 6.96 4.58
C VAL A 20 10.27 6.06 4.58
N HIS A 21 11.46 6.66 4.56
CA HIS A 21 12.74 5.95 4.57
C HIS A 21 13.09 5.34 5.93
N ILE A 22 12.44 5.77 7.02
CA ILE A 22 12.71 5.26 8.37
C ILE A 22 11.95 3.95 8.55
N GLY A 23 12.69 2.84 8.62
CA GLY A 23 12.15 1.51 8.85
C GLY A 23 12.17 1.11 10.34
N ASN A 24 11.86 -0.16 10.59
CA ASN A 24 11.94 -0.75 11.92
C ASN A 24 13.35 -1.22 12.27
N LYS A 25 13.56 -1.60 13.55
CA LYS A 25 14.79 -2.26 14.02
C LYS A 25 14.93 -3.72 13.56
N ASN A 26 13.80 -4.38 13.30
CA ASN A 26 13.75 -5.76 12.84
C ASN A 26 13.42 -5.78 11.36
N ALA A 27 14.17 -6.57 10.59
CA ALA A 27 13.92 -6.80 9.17
C ALA A 27 13.89 -8.29 8.85
N ASN A 28 12.98 -8.69 7.96
CA ASN A 28 12.96 -10.04 7.42
C ASN A 28 14.06 -10.21 6.36
N PRO A 29 14.66 -11.40 6.19
CA PRO A 29 15.66 -11.64 5.14
C PRO A 29 15.18 -11.32 3.73
N ARG A 30 13.88 -11.46 3.44
CA ARG A 30 13.28 -11.09 2.15
C ARG A 30 13.22 -9.58 1.89
N MET A 31 13.40 -8.76 2.93
CA MET A 31 13.41 -7.30 2.83
C MET A 31 14.81 -6.73 2.55
N THR A 32 15.85 -7.56 2.62
CA THR A 32 17.25 -7.19 2.34
C THR A 32 17.45 -6.33 1.07
N PRO A 33 16.81 -6.62 -0.10
CA PRO A 33 17.03 -5.78 -1.28
C PRO A 33 16.48 -4.36 -1.13
N TYR A 34 15.51 -4.12 -0.24
CA TYR A 34 14.91 -2.80 -0.03
C TYR A 34 15.65 -1.96 1.02
N ILE A 35 16.64 -2.52 1.71
CA ILE A 35 17.40 -1.85 2.76
C ILE A 35 18.63 -1.21 2.14
N ALA A 36 18.80 0.10 2.32
CA ALA A 36 19.98 0.82 1.85
C ALA A 36 21.12 0.73 2.86
N THR A 37 20.84 1.08 4.12
CA THR A 37 21.83 1.17 5.20
C THR A 37 21.15 1.02 6.56
N ARG A 38 21.94 0.89 7.62
CA ARG A 38 21.47 0.89 9.00
C ARG A 38 21.99 2.14 9.72
N GLN A 39 21.12 2.82 10.45
CA GLN A 39 21.50 4.01 11.21
C GLN A 39 22.20 3.63 12.52
N LYS A 40 22.92 4.59 13.13
CA LYS A 40 23.53 4.43 14.46
C LYS A 40 22.50 4.09 15.56
N THR A 41 21.24 4.50 15.38
CA THR A 41 20.09 4.21 16.24
C THR A 41 19.51 2.80 16.06
N ASP A 42 20.17 1.96 15.26
CA ASP A 42 19.83 0.58 14.96
C ASP A 42 18.64 0.35 14.02
N GLU A 43 18.02 1.43 13.53
CA GLU A 43 16.92 1.40 12.57
C GLU A 43 17.41 1.18 11.13
N TYR A 44 16.66 0.39 10.36
CA TYR A 44 16.94 0.19 8.93
C TYR A 44 16.44 1.37 8.10
N ILE A 45 17.28 1.84 7.18
CA ILE A 45 16.94 2.87 6.20
C ILE A 45 16.51 2.18 4.90
N ILE A 46 15.30 2.49 4.44
CA ILE A 46 14.70 1.94 3.23
C ILE A 46 15.15 2.75 2.00
N ASN A 47 15.44 2.06 0.91
CA ASN A 47 15.80 2.68 -0.36
C ASN A 47 14.57 3.32 -1.03
N LEU A 48 14.49 4.65 -0.98
CA LEU A 48 13.38 5.42 -1.56
C LEU A 48 13.23 5.27 -3.07
N ARG A 49 14.32 5.05 -3.81
CA ARG A 49 14.25 4.86 -5.26
C ARG A 49 13.50 3.58 -5.60
N MET A 50 13.83 2.49 -4.90
CA MET A 50 13.14 1.21 -5.08
C MET A 50 11.68 1.29 -4.63
N THR A 51 11.39 2.03 -3.55
CA THR A 51 10.00 2.28 -3.13
C THR A 51 9.20 2.98 -4.22
N LEU A 52 9.76 4.02 -4.85
CA LEU A 52 9.09 4.75 -5.93
C LEU A 52 8.85 3.85 -7.15
N GLU A 53 9.82 3.02 -7.52
CA GLU A 53 9.67 2.05 -8.62
C GLU A 53 8.56 1.03 -8.34
N LYS A 54 8.43 0.55 -7.09
CA LYS A 54 7.34 -0.34 -6.68
C LYS A 54 5.98 0.34 -6.67
N ILE A 55 5.90 1.60 -6.25
CA ILE A 55 4.66 2.38 -6.33
C ILE A 55 4.23 2.55 -7.79
N LYS A 56 5.16 2.90 -8.69
CA LYS A 56 4.88 3.01 -10.14
C LYS A 56 4.43 1.67 -10.72
N PHE A 57 5.03 0.56 -10.30
CA PHE A 57 4.63 -0.78 -10.71
C PHE A 57 3.22 -1.14 -10.23
N ALA A 58 2.91 -0.89 -8.95
CA ALA A 58 1.57 -1.11 -8.40
C ALA A 58 0.51 -0.26 -9.12
N ALA A 59 0.81 1.00 -9.43
CA ALA A 59 -0.08 1.87 -10.20
C ALA A 59 -0.41 1.30 -11.59
N ARG A 60 0.55 0.67 -12.26
CA ARG A 60 0.31 -0.01 -13.55
C ARG A 60 -0.61 -1.21 -13.41
N ILE A 61 -0.47 -2.00 -12.34
CA ILE A 61 -1.36 -3.14 -12.07
C ILE A 61 -2.79 -2.65 -11.80
N ILE A 62 -2.94 -1.59 -11.02
CA ILE A 62 -4.24 -0.98 -10.71
C ILE A 62 -4.89 -0.46 -11.99
N ALA A 63 -4.13 0.24 -12.84
CA ALA A 63 -4.62 0.77 -14.11
C ALA A 63 -4.96 -0.32 -15.14
N GLY A 64 -4.44 -1.54 -14.98
CA GLY A 64 -4.74 -2.68 -15.84
C GLY A 64 -6.11 -3.32 -15.58
N ILE A 65 -6.85 -2.87 -14.57
CA ILE A 65 -8.16 -3.42 -14.23
C ILE A 65 -9.24 -2.60 -14.95
N GLU A 66 -10.05 -3.28 -15.74
CA GLU A 66 -11.11 -2.68 -16.56
C GLU A 66 -12.14 -1.94 -15.69
N ASN A 67 -12.63 -2.59 -14.64
CA ASN A 67 -13.62 -2.02 -13.72
C ASN A 67 -12.93 -1.57 -12.42
N PRO A 68 -12.86 -0.24 -12.13
CA PRO A 68 -12.20 0.24 -10.93
C PRO A 68 -12.90 -0.21 -9.64
N ALA A 69 -14.20 -0.51 -9.69
CA ALA A 69 -14.97 -1.01 -8.55
C ALA A 69 -14.48 -2.38 -8.04
N ASP A 70 -13.86 -3.18 -8.91
CA ASP A 70 -13.29 -4.49 -8.59
C ASP A 70 -11.94 -4.37 -7.85
N VAL A 71 -11.43 -3.15 -7.66
CA VAL A 71 -10.30 -2.85 -6.79
C VAL A 71 -10.83 -2.58 -5.39
N CYS A 72 -10.43 -3.41 -4.44
CA CYS A 72 -10.77 -3.23 -3.03
C CYS A 72 -9.57 -2.70 -2.24
N VAL A 73 -9.78 -1.62 -1.49
CA VAL A 73 -8.76 -1.03 -0.61
C VAL A 73 -9.19 -1.15 0.85
N VAL A 74 -8.36 -1.78 1.67
CA VAL A 74 -8.68 -2.10 3.06
C VAL A 74 -7.66 -1.47 4.00
N SER A 75 -8.17 -0.84 5.07
CA SER A 75 -7.34 -0.40 6.18
C SER A 75 -7.97 -0.79 7.51
N GLY A 76 -7.21 -1.50 8.35
CA GLY A 76 -7.60 -1.80 9.74
C GLY A 76 -7.17 -0.73 10.75
N ARG A 77 -6.34 0.24 10.35
CA ARG A 77 -5.81 1.29 11.23
C ARG A 77 -6.53 2.62 11.01
N VAL A 78 -6.72 3.36 12.10
CA VAL A 78 -7.33 4.71 12.09
C VAL A 78 -6.55 5.67 11.18
N TYR A 79 -5.22 5.55 11.12
CA TYR A 79 -4.36 6.40 10.28
C TYR A 79 -4.67 6.26 8.78
N GLY A 80 -5.06 5.07 8.32
CA GLY A 80 -5.31 4.79 6.91
C GLY A 80 -6.75 5.05 6.46
N GLN A 81 -7.70 5.18 7.38
CA GLN A 81 -9.14 5.27 7.04
C GLN A 81 -9.46 6.43 6.10
N ARG A 82 -8.92 7.62 6.40
CA ARG A 82 -9.16 8.81 5.57
C ARG A 82 -8.47 8.70 4.21
N ALA A 83 -7.28 8.08 4.17
CA ALA A 83 -6.52 7.92 2.93
C ALA A 83 -7.27 7.03 1.94
N ILE A 84 -7.80 5.89 2.40
CA ILE A 84 -8.51 4.95 1.53
C ILE A 84 -9.86 5.49 1.05
N LEU A 85 -10.58 6.27 1.88
CA LEU A 85 -11.83 6.91 1.48
C LEU A 85 -11.60 7.98 0.40
N LYS A 86 -10.53 8.78 0.55
CA LYS A 86 -10.12 9.72 -0.49
C LYS A 86 -9.68 9.01 -1.77
N TYR A 87 -8.92 7.92 -1.63
CA TYR A 87 -8.49 7.12 -2.76
C TYR A 87 -9.70 6.58 -3.55
N ALA A 88 -10.63 5.91 -2.88
CA ALA A 88 -11.85 5.40 -3.49
C ALA A 88 -12.68 6.49 -4.19
N LYS A 89 -12.76 7.70 -3.61
CA LYS A 89 -13.45 8.83 -4.24
C LYS A 89 -12.83 9.24 -5.58
N TYR A 90 -11.50 9.21 -5.71
CA TYR A 90 -10.82 9.64 -6.93
C TYR A 90 -10.67 8.53 -7.97
N THR A 91 -10.55 7.27 -7.55
CA THR A 91 -10.34 6.14 -8.46
C THR A 91 -11.61 5.37 -8.80
N GLY A 92 -12.68 5.52 -8.01
CA GLY A 92 -13.88 4.69 -8.13
C GLY A 92 -13.73 3.29 -7.50
N ALA A 93 -12.64 3.06 -6.76
CA ALA A 93 -12.39 1.80 -6.06
C ALA A 93 -13.31 1.61 -4.86
N THR A 94 -13.52 0.35 -4.46
CA THR A 94 -14.29 -0.01 -3.27
C THR A 94 -13.40 0.12 -2.03
N ALA A 95 -13.77 0.97 -1.07
CA ALA A 95 -13.00 1.13 0.18
C ALA A 95 -13.67 0.47 1.39
N MET A 96 -12.87 -0.24 2.19
CA MET A 96 -13.24 -0.80 3.49
C MET A 96 -12.43 -0.11 4.59
N SER A 97 -12.98 0.98 5.13
CA SER A 97 -12.35 1.80 6.18
C SER A 97 -12.65 1.34 7.60
N THR A 98 -13.65 0.50 7.77
CA THR A 98 -14.00 -0.10 9.06
C THR A 98 -13.35 -1.48 9.21
N LYS A 99 -13.54 -2.11 10.38
CA LYS A 99 -13.11 -3.50 10.60
C LYS A 99 -13.54 -4.39 9.43
N PHE A 100 -12.56 -5.15 8.92
CA PHE A 100 -12.83 -6.18 7.92
C PHE A 100 -13.75 -7.24 8.51
N THR A 101 -14.90 -7.47 7.89
CA THR A 101 -15.83 -8.51 8.32
C THR A 101 -15.39 -9.85 7.70
N PRO A 102 -15.09 -10.89 8.49
CA PRO A 102 -14.77 -12.20 7.92
C PRO A 102 -15.91 -12.69 7.02
N GLY A 103 -15.59 -13.28 5.87
CA GLY A 103 -16.59 -13.73 4.90
C GLY A 103 -16.97 -12.71 3.82
N THR A 104 -16.45 -11.47 3.90
CA THR A 104 -16.73 -10.40 2.91
C THR A 104 -16.41 -10.81 1.46
N PHE A 105 -15.42 -11.68 1.25
CA PHE A 105 -15.02 -12.13 -0.10
C PHE A 105 -15.53 -13.52 -0.48
N THR A 106 -16.08 -14.27 0.47
CA THR A 106 -16.43 -15.70 0.26
C THR A 106 -17.91 -15.98 0.49
N ASN A 107 -18.59 -15.19 1.32
CA ASN A 107 -19.98 -15.40 1.68
C ASN A 107 -20.89 -14.46 0.88
N GLN A 108 -21.45 -14.96 -0.21
CA GLN A 108 -22.38 -14.23 -1.09
C GLN A 108 -23.65 -13.74 -0.39
N ILE A 109 -24.04 -14.36 0.74
CA ILE A 109 -25.23 -13.98 1.52
C ILE A 109 -24.98 -12.67 2.29
N GLN A 110 -23.73 -12.30 2.53
CA GLN A 110 -23.39 -11.15 3.36
C GLN A 110 -23.72 -9.82 2.67
N LYS A 111 -24.30 -8.88 3.42
CA LYS A 111 -24.67 -7.53 2.91
C LYS A 111 -23.52 -6.72 2.33
N ARG A 112 -22.28 -7.02 2.71
CA ARG A 112 -21.06 -6.34 2.24
C ARG A 112 -20.21 -7.24 1.36
N TYR A 113 -20.82 -8.20 0.67
CA TYR A 113 -20.11 -9.07 -0.25
C TYR A 113 -19.43 -8.26 -1.36
N VAL A 114 -18.15 -8.54 -1.61
CA VAL A 114 -17.37 -7.94 -2.70
C VAL A 114 -16.50 -9.04 -3.30
N GLU A 115 -16.40 -9.10 -4.63
CA GLU A 115 -15.48 -9.98 -5.36
C GLU A 115 -14.35 -9.15 -5.97
N PRO A 116 -13.31 -8.80 -5.20
CA PRO A 116 -12.23 -7.98 -5.75
C PRO A 116 -11.32 -8.81 -6.67
N ARG A 117 -10.97 -8.23 -7.82
CA ARG A 117 -9.89 -8.74 -8.68
C ARG A 117 -8.52 -8.32 -8.16
N LEU A 118 -8.46 -7.21 -7.42
CA LEU A 118 -7.25 -6.72 -6.76
C LEU A 118 -7.57 -6.20 -5.37
N LEU A 119 -6.72 -6.58 -4.41
CA LEU A 119 -6.79 -6.13 -3.04
C LEU A 119 -5.55 -5.28 -2.70
N ILE A 120 -5.77 -4.07 -2.20
CA ILE A 120 -4.75 -3.18 -1.67
C ILE A 120 -4.95 -3.06 -0.17
N VAL A 121 -3.89 -3.26 0.59
CA VAL A 121 -3.94 -3.26 2.05
C VAL A 121 -2.91 -2.28 2.62
N THR A 122 -3.33 -1.45 3.57
CA THR A 122 -2.41 -0.50 4.20
C THR A 122 -1.44 -1.17 5.17
N ASP A 123 -1.91 -2.18 5.91
CA ASP A 123 -1.10 -2.90 6.92
C ASP A 123 -1.45 -4.38 6.94
N PRO A 124 -0.53 -5.27 6.52
CA PRO A 124 -0.83 -6.70 6.37
C PRO A 124 -1.13 -7.41 7.70
N VAL A 125 -0.60 -6.91 8.83
CA VAL A 125 -0.78 -7.51 10.16
C VAL A 125 -2.20 -7.29 10.71
N THR A 126 -2.85 -6.20 10.32
CA THR A 126 -4.11 -5.78 10.94
C THR A 126 -5.35 -6.45 10.35
N ILE A 127 -5.21 -7.08 9.18
CA ILE A 127 -6.31 -7.80 8.55
C ILE A 127 -6.30 -9.24 9.07
N PRO A 128 -7.37 -9.69 9.75
CA PRO A 128 -7.45 -11.05 10.26
C PRO A 128 -7.43 -12.05 9.09
N GLY A 129 -6.44 -12.94 9.10
CA GLY A 129 -6.20 -13.94 8.05
C GLY A 129 -4.75 -14.04 7.59
N ASN A 130 -3.90 -13.03 7.87
CA ASN A 130 -2.56 -12.95 7.28
C ASN A 130 -1.43 -13.63 8.08
N ASN A 131 -1.72 -14.65 8.88
CA ASN A 131 -0.67 -15.37 9.61
C ASN A 131 0.17 -16.30 8.71
N LYS A 132 -0.28 -16.64 7.50
CA LYS A 132 0.53 -17.37 6.49
C LYS A 132 0.06 -17.08 5.06
N GLY A 133 0.79 -16.25 4.32
CA GLY A 133 0.92 -16.44 2.86
C GLY A 133 0.15 -15.55 1.89
N MET A 134 -0.58 -14.51 2.32
CA MET A 134 -1.17 -13.57 1.35
C MET A 134 -0.16 -12.49 0.99
N THR A 135 0.48 -12.63 -0.18
CA THR A 135 1.37 -11.59 -0.72
C THR A 135 0.50 -10.45 -1.24
N ILE A 136 0.60 -9.29 -0.60
CA ILE A 136 -0.12 -8.07 -0.97
C ILE A 136 0.95 -7.08 -1.43
N LEU A 137 0.68 -6.36 -2.53
CA LEU A 137 1.52 -5.28 -3.06
C LEU A 137 1.65 -4.14 -2.05
#